data_AF-A9DTF7-F1
#
_entry.id   AF-A9DTF7-F1
#
_cell.length_a   1.000
_cell.length_b   1.000
_cell.length_c   1.000
_cell.angle_alpha   90.00
_cell.angle_beta   90.00
_cell.angle_gamma   90.00
#
_symmetry.space_group_name_H-M   'P 1'
#
loop_
_entity.id
_entity.type
_entity.pdbx_description
1 polymer ?
#
loop_
_entity_poly.entity_id
_entity_poly.type
_entity_poly.pdbx_seq_one_letter_code
_entity_poly.pdbx_strand_id
1 'polypeptide(L)'
;MYNIEDFDVKSELIRKHWKFVNEVYGSLVEALKENELETEKSPLRVTLFDEIYDLMLFHWEKIYPEFVLHPKKDEILNMFHKAQTSDLHLNKPSKKTTKIYSVHYYVLQYFSLIIEPYHEYDFDKFGDLCLEETGDLNRLLHQIFDTIWYELKLTEKTGEDLFYDDSEFYDTEVALLTDFVSKCWNETKEKTKIDCVAVLSESTAADGICLLDEDKKLEDFDEISDF
;
A
#
# COMPACT_ATOMS: atom_id res chain seq x y z
N MET A 1 -12.56 -15.08 13.76
CA MET A 1 -12.43 -15.97 12.59
C MET A 1 -13.73 -16.73 12.34
N TYR A 2 -14.35 -16.45 11.20
CA TYR A 2 -15.64 -17.01 10.78
C TYR A 2 -15.46 -18.24 9.87
N ASN A 3 -16.33 -19.25 9.96
CA ASN A 3 -16.28 -20.40 9.05
C ASN A 3 -17.10 -20.10 7.79
N ILE A 4 -16.63 -20.56 6.64
CA ILE A 4 -17.30 -20.25 5.36
C ILE A 4 -18.66 -20.95 5.26
N GLU A 5 -18.83 -22.09 5.93
CA GLU A 5 -20.08 -22.84 5.97
C GLU A 5 -21.21 -22.12 6.71
N ASP A 6 -20.87 -21.10 7.51
CA ASP A 6 -21.83 -20.27 8.23
C ASP A 6 -22.50 -19.22 7.31
N PHE A 7 -22.04 -19.09 6.05
CA PHE A 7 -22.49 -18.08 5.08
C PHE A 7 -22.84 -18.70 3.71
N ASP A 8 -23.82 -18.11 3.02
CA ASP A 8 -24.16 -18.44 1.62
C ASP A 8 -23.27 -17.65 0.64
N VAL A 9 -21.95 -17.78 0.78
CA VAL A 9 -20.99 -17.06 -0.08
C VAL A 9 -21.05 -17.63 -1.49
N LYS A 10 -21.36 -16.82 -2.51
CA LYS A 10 -21.54 -17.32 -3.90
C LYS A 10 -20.28 -17.17 -4.75
N SER A 11 -19.52 -16.12 -4.50
CA SER A 11 -18.34 -15.76 -5.24
C SER A 11 -17.22 -16.77 -5.02
N GLU A 12 -16.73 -17.35 -6.12
CA GLU A 12 -15.53 -18.19 -6.12
C GLU A 12 -14.29 -17.40 -5.67
N LEU A 13 -14.25 -16.09 -5.98
CA LEU A 13 -13.16 -15.20 -5.60
C LEU A 13 -13.09 -15.04 -4.07
N ILE A 14 -14.22 -14.76 -3.42
CA ILE A 14 -14.29 -14.65 -1.96
C ILE A 14 -13.94 -16.01 -1.33
N ARG A 15 -14.50 -17.11 -1.85
CA ARG A 15 -14.20 -18.48 -1.37
C ARG A 15 -12.71 -18.80 -1.43
N LYS A 16 -12.04 -18.48 -2.55
CA LYS A 16 -10.60 -18.72 -2.74
C LYS A 16 -9.74 -17.93 -1.75
N HIS A 17 -10.19 -16.74 -1.35
CA HIS A 17 -9.44 -15.85 -0.47
C HIS A 17 -10.00 -15.75 0.96
N TRP A 18 -10.89 -16.66 1.36
CA TRP A 18 -11.61 -16.63 2.64
C TRP A 18 -10.70 -16.48 3.87
N LYS A 19 -9.51 -17.09 3.84
CA LYS A 19 -8.53 -16.95 4.94
C LYS A 19 -8.25 -15.48 5.29
N PHE A 20 -8.17 -14.61 4.28
CA PHE A 20 -7.91 -13.19 4.47
C PHE A 20 -9.19 -12.40 4.75
N VAL A 21 -10.30 -12.74 4.10
CA VAL A 21 -11.49 -11.88 4.12
C VAL A 21 -12.65 -12.36 4.98
N ASN A 22 -12.50 -13.47 5.71
CA ASN A 22 -13.56 -14.00 6.58
C ASN A 22 -14.02 -12.98 7.63
N GLU A 23 -13.09 -12.19 8.20
CA GLU A 23 -13.45 -11.18 9.21
C GLU A 23 -14.19 -10.00 8.59
N VAL A 24 -13.78 -9.58 7.39
CA VAL A 24 -14.49 -8.54 6.62
C VAL A 24 -15.93 -8.96 6.35
N TYR A 25 -16.08 -10.13 5.72
CA TYR A 25 -17.39 -10.64 5.33
C TYR A 25 -18.29 -10.87 6.55
N GLY A 26 -17.76 -11.50 7.60
CA GLY A 26 -18.51 -11.78 8.82
C GLY A 26 -18.95 -10.51 9.54
N SER A 27 -18.05 -9.55 9.74
CA SER A 27 -18.38 -8.27 10.38
C SER A 27 -19.43 -7.48 9.60
N LEU A 28 -19.37 -7.47 8.26
CA LEU A 28 -20.39 -6.80 7.44
C LEU A 28 -21.75 -7.46 7.59
N VAL A 29 -21.80 -8.80 7.56
CA VAL A 29 -23.06 -9.54 7.75
C VAL A 29 -23.67 -9.29 9.13
N GLU A 30 -22.85 -9.17 10.17
CA GLU A 30 -23.30 -8.79 11.51
C GLU A 30 -23.83 -7.35 11.55
N ALA A 31 -23.08 -6.39 11.02
CA ALA A 31 -23.50 -4.98 10.95
C ALA A 31 -24.84 -4.82 10.20
N LEU A 32 -25.03 -5.55 9.10
CA LEU A 32 -26.30 -5.56 8.37
C LEU A 32 -27.47 -6.09 9.19
N LYS A 33 -27.26 -7.17 9.97
CA LYS A 33 -28.31 -7.75 10.84
C LYS A 33 -28.67 -6.80 11.98
N GLU A 34 -27.68 -6.16 12.60
CA GLU A 34 -27.90 -5.16 13.64
C GLU A 34 -28.67 -3.95 13.09
N ASN A 35 -28.31 -3.50 11.88
CA ASN A 35 -28.96 -2.37 11.25
C ASN A 35 -30.45 -2.64 10.96
N GLU A 36 -30.80 -3.85 10.50
CA GLU A 36 -32.18 -4.30 10.27
C GLU A 36 -33.02 -4.34 11.57
N LEU A 37 -32.41 -4.71 12.72
CA LEU A 37 -33.09 -4.79 14.02
C LEU A 37 -33.39 -3.44 14.68
N GLU A 38 -32.63 -2.42 14.32
CA GLU A 38 -32.68 -1.09 14.94
C GLU A 38 -33.41 -0.05 14.06
N THR A 39 -33.52 -0.25 12.74
CA THR A 39 -34.41 0.55 11.87
C THR A 39 -35.88 0.44 12.33
N GLU A 40 -36.23 -0.64 13.05
CA GLU A 40 -37.52 -0.79 13.73
C GLU A 40 -37.69 0.11 14.97
N LYS A 41 -36.61 0.75 15.48
CA LYS A 41 -36.57 1.37 16.81
C LYS A 41 -36.23 2.86 16.86
N SER A 42 -35.52 3.45 15.89
CA SER A 42 -35.15 4.88 15.95
C SER A 42 -34.72 5.50 14.60
N PRO A 43 -35.09 6.77 14.30
CA PRO A 43 -34.78 7.45 13.03
C PRO A 43 -33.51 8.32 13.03
N LEU A 44 -32.74 8.39 14.13
CA LEU A 44 -31.47 9.13 14.18
C LEU A 44 -30.32 8.15 13.99
N ARG A 45 -29.75 8.09 12.79
CA ARG A 45 -28.63 7.20 12.45
C ARG A 45 -27.56 7.96 11.67
N VAL A 46 -26.30 7.68 12.02
CA VAL A 46 -25.15 7.78 11.10
C VAL A 46 -25.54 7.04 9.81
N THR A 47 -25.11 7.49 8.64
CA THR A 47 -25.56 6.80 7.42
C THR A 47 -25.01 5.37 7.47
N LEU A 48 -25.84 4.37 7.14
CA LEU A 48 -25.38 2.97 7.05
C LEU A 48 -24.15 2.83 6.15
N PHE A 49 -23.99 3.76 5.19
CA PHE A 49 -22.79 3.87 4.39
C PHE A 49 -21.55 4.11 5.26
N ASP A 50 -21.51 5.15 6.08
CA ASP A 50 -20.32 5.49 6.90
C ASP A 50 -19.89 4.31 7.79
N GLU A 51 -20.84 3.66 8.48
CA GLU A 51 -20.55 2.51 9.35
C GLU A 51 -19.93 1.33 8.59
N ILE A 52 -20.43 1.07 7.39
CA ILE A 52 -19.98 -0.01 6.53
C ILE A 52 -18.65 0.36 5.85
N TYR A 53 -18.47 1.60 5.44
CA TYR A 53 -17.26 2.14 4.84
C TYR A 53 -16.10 2.11 5.84
N ASP A 54 -16.30 2.61 7.06
CA ASP A 54 -15.32 2.56 8.15
C ASP A 54 -14.89 1.12 8.45
N LEU A 55 -15.83 0.19 8.45
CA LEU A 55 -15.55 -1.23 8.66
C LEU A 55 -14.72 -1.82 7.52
N MET A 56 -15.01 -1.45 6.26
CA MET A 56 -14.23 -1.85 5.11
C MET A 56 -12.80 -1.29 5.19
N LEU A 57 -12.64 0.00 5.47
CA LEU A 57 -11.35 0.66 5.58
C LEU A 57 -10.50 0.06 6.72
N PHE A 58 -11.11 -0.19 7.88
CA PHE A 58 -10.44 -0.85 9.01
C PHE A 58 -9.88 -2.23 8.65
N HIS A 59 -10.65 -3.02 7.90
CA HIS A 59 -10.19 -4.33 7.46
C HIS A 59 -9.18 -4.26 6.32
N TRP A 60 -9.29 -3.25 5.46
CA TRP A 60 -8.30 -2.95 4.44
C TRP A 60 -6.92 -2.71 5.06
N GLU A 61 -6.85 -1.81 6.05
CA GLU A 61 -5.61 -1.47 6.77
C GLU A 61 -4.93 -2.71 7.37
N LYS A 62 -5.73 -3.65 7.90
CA LYS A 62 -5.22 -4.90 8.47
C LYS A 62 -4.71 -5.90 7.44
N ILE A 63 -5.42 -6.04 6.32
CA ILE A 63 -5.13 -7.08 5.33
C ILE A 63 -4.00 -6.64 4.40
N TYR A 64 -3.93 -5.34 4.07
CA TYR A 64 -3.03 -4.80 3.07
C TYR A 64 -1.55 -5.16 3.29
N PRO A 65 -0.97 -5.03 4.51
CA PRO A 65 0.44 -5.37 4.72
C PRO A 65 0.73 -6.84 4.45
N GLU A 66 -0.12 -7.76 4.92
CA GLU A 66 0.09 -9.19 4.74
C GLU A 66 -0.21 -9.67 3.32
N PHE A 67 -1.19 -9.07 2.65
CA PHE A 67 -1.66 -9.51 1.34
C PHE A 67 -0.86 -8.90 0.19
N VAL A 68 -0.43 -7.65 0.31
CA VAL A 68 0.22 -6.89 -0.77
C VAL A 68 1.70 -6.68 -0.49
N LEU A 69 2.06 -6.14 0.67
CA LEU A 69 3.43 -5.67 0.94
C LEU A 69 4.40 -6.81 1.32
N HIS A 70 4.02 -7.66 2.27
CA HIS A 70 4.87 -8.76 2.76
C HIS A 70 5.30 -9.74 1.66
N PRO A 71 4.44 -10.15 0.71
CA PRO A 71 4.86 -10.99 -0.42
C PRO A 71 5.96 -10.35 -1.29
N LYS A 72 6.11 -9.02 -1.24
CA LYS A 72 7.09 -8.24 -2.01
C LYS A 72 8.35 -7.91 -1.24
N LYS A 73 8.41 -8.22 0.05
CA LYS A 73 9.52 -7.83 0.94
C LYS A 73 10.89 -8.21 0.39
N ASP A 74 11.07 -9.47 -0.02
CA ASP A 74 12.37 -9.96 -0.49
C ASP A 74 12.81 -9.30 -1.81
N GLU A 75 11.87 -9.01 -2.72
CA GLU A 75 12.14 -8.31 -3.97
C GLU A 75 12.61 -6.87 -3.68
N ILE A 76 11.93 -6.17 -2.79
CA ILE A 76 12.24 -4.79 -2.37
C ILE A 76 13.58 -4.73 -1.65
N LEU A 77 13.83 -5.63 -0.68
CA LEU A 77 15.12 -5.71 0.01
C LEU A 77 16.28 -5.97 -0.97
N ASN A 78 16.08 -6.84 -1.95
CA ASN A 78 17.10 -7.08 -2.98
C ASN A 78 17.34 -5.85 -3.85
N MET A 79 16.28 -5.11 -4.19
CA MET A 79 16.35 -3.87 -4.96
C MET A 79 17.12 -2.78 -4.20
N PHE A 80 16.80 -2.56 -2.92
CA PHE A 80 17.54 -1.61 -2.07
C PHE A 80 18.99 -2.03 -1.85
N HIS A 81 19.25 -3.31 -1.62
CA HIS A 81 20.62 -3.80 -1.51
C HIS A 81 21.42 -3.50 -2.80
N LYS A 82 20.86 -3.78 -3.98
CA LYS A 82 21.50 -3.46 -5.27
C LYS A 82 21.74 -1.97 -5.43
N ALA A 83 20.75 -1.13 -5.11
CA ALA A 83 20.89 0.32 -5.17
C ALA A 83 22.04 0.80 -4.27
N GLN A 84 22.05 0.41 -3.01
CA GLN A 84 23.07 0.84 -2.04
C GLN A 84 24.49 0.39 -2.45
N THR A 85 24.61 -0.81 -3.03
CA THR A 85 25.90 -1.41 -3.41
C THR A 85 26.35 -1.10 -4.84
N SER A 86 25.54 -0.44 -5.67
CA SER A 86 25.79 -0.18 -7.09
C SER A 86 27.18 0.37 -7.37
N ASP A 87 27.61 1.41 -6.65
CA ASP A 87 28.88 2.10 -6.94
C ASP A 87 30.11 1.26 -6.60
N LEU A 88 29.99 0.25 -5.74
CA LEU A 88 31.11 -0.67 -5.46
C LEU A 88 31.55 -1.42 -6.71
N HIS A 89 30.67 -1.49 -7.71
CA HIS A 89 30.87 -2.21 -8.96
C HIS A 89 31.12 -1.27 -10.16
N LEU A 90 31.10 0.05 -9.97
CA LEU A 90 31.34 1.02 -11.04
C LEU A 90 32.85 1.19 -11.31
N ASN A 91 33.22 1.26 -12.60
CA ASN A 91 34.60 1.55 -13.02
C ASN A 91 35.10 2.94 -12.57
N LYS A 92 34.18 3.86 -12.29
CA LYS A 92 34.42 5.19 -11.72
C LYS A 92 33.33 5.48 -10.68
N PRO A 93 33.52 5.09 -9.41
CA PRO A 93 32.53 5.35 -8.37
C PRO A 93 32.34 6.85 -8.13
N SER A 94 31.20 7.23 -7.55
CA SER A 94 30.92 8.60 -7.14
C SER A 94 32.01 9.15 -6.22
N LYS A 95 32.26 10.45 -6.31
CA LYS A 95 33.11 11.17 -5.35
C LYS A 95 32.33 11.73 -4.17
N LYS A 96 31.00 11.65 -4.17
CA LYS A 96 30.17 12.11 -3.05
C LYS A 96 30.38 11.19 -1.85
N THR A 97 30.46 11.78 -0.66
CA THR A 97 30.57 11.04 0.61
C THR A 97 29.25 10.34 0.94
N THR A 98 28.15 11.05 0.72
CA THR A 98 26.78 10.54 0.90
C THR A 98 26.15 10.34 -0.47
N LYS A 99 25.56 9.17 -0.71
CA LYS A 99 24.77 8.94 -1.91
C LYS A 99 23.30 9.22 -1.65
N ILE A 100 22.63 9.85 -2.60
CA ILE A 100 21.20 10.16 -2.50
C ILE A 100 20.46 9.43 -3.60
N TYR A 101 19.38 8.74 -3.23
CA TYR A 101 18.51 8.00 -4.14
C TYR A 101 17.10 8.57 -4.11
N SER A 102 16.49 8.66 -5.28
CA SER A 102 15.05 8.86 -5.44
C SER A 102 14.38 7.50 -5.54
N VAL A 103 13.39 7.25 -4.69
CA VAL A 103 12.53 6.07 -4.71
C VAL A 103 11.15 6.54 -5.16
N HIS A 104 10.74 6.15 -6.36
CA HIS A 104 9.43 6.49 -6.89
C HIS A 104 8.44 5.36 -6.66
N TYR A 105 7.21 5.69 -6.29
CA TYR A 105 6.15 4.70 -6.12
C TYR A 105 4.87 5.07 -6.89
N TYR A 106 4.10 4.05 -7.26
CA TYR A 106 2.75 4.18 -7.80
C TYR A 106 1.85 3.11 -7.15
N VAL A 107 0.70 3.52 -6.60
CA VAL A 107 -0.19 2.63 -5.82
C VAL A 107 -1.64 2.55 -6.34
N LEU A 108 -2.02 3.34 -7.34
CA LEU A 108 -3.41 3.45 -7.82
C LEU A 108 -3.89 2.14 -8.50
N GLN A 109 -4.36 1.16 -7.71
CA GLN A 109 -4.70 -0.23 -8.07
C GLN A 109 -3.52 -1.11 -8.52
N TYR A 110 -2.37 -0.51 -8.79
CA TYR A 110 -1.13 -1.18 -9.18
C TYR A 110 -0.05 -0.84 -8.18
N PHE A 111 0.89 -1.75 -7.95
CA PHE A 111 2.03 -1.49 -7.08
C PHE A 111 3.31 -1.55 -7.91
N SER A 112 4.04 -0.42 -7.98
CA SER A 112 5.37 -0.35 -8.57
C SER A 112 6.31 0.51 -7.73
N LEU A 113 7.60 0.16 -7.75
CA LEU A 113 8.67 0.93 -7.14
C LEU A 113 9.84 1.07 -8.11
N ILE A 114 10.39 2.28 -8.24
CA ILE A 114 11.56 2.58 -9.07
C ILE A 114 12.61 3.25 -8.20
N ILE A 115 13.89 2.90 -8.37
CA ILE A 115 14.99 3.58 -7.68
C ILE A 115 15.94 4.20 -8.68
N GLU A 116 16.26 5.47 -8.47
CA GLU A 116 17.20 6.22 -9.31
C GLU A 116 18.21 6.99 -8.44
N PRO A 117 19.47 7.12 -8.86
CA PRO A 117 20.43 7.98 -8.18
C PRO A 117 20.07 9.46 -8.43
N TYR A 118 19.89 10.24 -7.36
CA TYR A 118 19.41 11.63 -7.44
C TYR A 118 20.39 12.60 -8.13
N HIS A 119 21.68 12.27 -8.15
CA HIS A 119 22.74 13.17 -8.64
C HIS A 119 23.59 12.61 -9.78
N GLU A 120 23.31 11.40 -10.26
CA GLU A 120 24.14 10.74 -11.26
C GLU A 120 23.32 10.38 -12.50
N TYR A 121 23.45 11.19 -13.56
CA TYR A 121 22.74 11.00 -14.84
C TYR A 121 23.29 9.85 -15.70
N ASP A 122 24.10 8.94 -15.16
CA ASP A 122 24.66 7.80 -15.91
C ASP A 122 23.70 6.59 -15.81
N PHE A 123 22.44 6.82 -16.22
CA PHE A 123 21.34 5.85 -16.21
C PHE A 123 21.74 4.52 -16.87
N ASP A 124 22.54 4.58 -17.94
CA ASP A 124 23.04 3.41 -18.68
C ASP A 124 23.88 2.45 -17.82
N LYS A 125 24.41 2.88 -16.66
CA LYS A 125 25.24 2.06 -15.76
C LYS A 125 24.55 1.62 -14.47
N PHE A 126 23.51 2.32 -14.03
CA PHE A 126 22.78 1.97 -12.81
C PHE A 126 21.88 0.75 -13.04
N GLY A 127 21.37 0.60 -14.27
CA GLY A 127 20.40 -0.43 -14.64
C GLY A 127 19.01 -0.13 -14.08
N ASP A 128 17.97 -0.60 -14.77
CA ASP A 128 16.59 -0.38 -14.35
C ASP A 128 16.30 -1.15 -13.05
N LEU A 129 16.41 -0.48 -11.90
CA LEU A 129 15.93 -0.99 -10.62
C LEU A 129 14.45 -0.66 -10.50
N CYS A 130 13.66 -1.38 -11.28
CA CYS A 130 12.21 -1.30 -11.30
C CYS A 130 11.62 -2.59 -10.75
N LEU A 131 10.76 -2.44 -9.76
CA LEU A 131 9.72 -3.40 -9.45
C LEU A 131 8.51 -2.97 -10.27
N GLU A 132 8.36 -3.58 -11.45
CA GLU A 132 7.24 -3.32 -12.36
C GLU A 132 5.90 -3.53 -11.66
N GLU A 133 4.82 -3.03 -12.28
CA GLU A 133 3.43 -3.28 -11.88
C GLU A 133 3.23 -4.76 -11.56
N THR A 134 3.34 -5.10 -10.28
CA THR A 134 3.06 -6.45 -9.81
C THR A 134 1.57 -6.50 -9.49
N GLY A 135 0.81 -6.20 -10.56
CA GLY A 135 -0.60 -5.90 -10.61
C GLY A 135 -1.47 -7.14 -10.78
N ASP A 136 -1.30 -8.10 -9.86
CA ASP A 136 -2.47 -8.87 -9.48
C ASP A 136 -2.78 -8.68 -7.99
N LEU A 137 -1.83 -8.58 -7.05
CA LEU A 137 -2.22 -8.57 -5.62
C LEU A 137 -2.96 -7.31 -5.15
N ASN A 138 -2.49 -6.09 -5.47
CA ASN A 138 -3.23 -4.87 -5.06
C ASN A 138 -4.59 -4.82 -5.76
N ARG A 139 -4.60 -4.99 -7.09
CA ARG A 139 -5.80 -5.10 -7.91
C ARG A 139 -6.76 -6.20 -7.44
N LEU A 140 -6.25 -7.36 -7.05
CA LEU A 140 -7.00 -8.51 -6.56
C LEU A 140 -7.63 -8.20 -5.21
N LEU A 141 -6.92 -7.49 -4.32
CA LEU A 141 -7.49 -7.03 -3.06
C LEU A 141 -8.65 -6.06 -3.30
N HIS A 142 -8.46 -5.08 -4.18
CA HIS A 142 -9.51 -4.18 -4.69
C HIS A 142 -10.71 -4.98 -5.21
N GLN A 143 -10.47 -5.94 -6.11
CA GLN A 143 -11.52 -6.80 -6.67
C GLN A 143 -12.24 -7.65 -5.61
N ILE A 144 -11.51 -8.17 -4.61
CA ILE A 144 -12.12 -8.96 -3.54
C ILE A 144 -13.05 -8.08 -2.72
N PHE A 145 -12.62 -6.88 -2.32
CA PHE A 145 -13.44 -5.95 -1.53
C PHE A 145 -14.67 -5.48 -2.31
N ASP A 146 -14.51 -5.13 -3.58
CA ASP A 146 -15.62 -4.78 -4.47
C ASP A 146 -16.60 -5.96 -4.64
N THR A 147 -16.08 -7.19 -4.74
CA THR A 147 -16.92 -8.40 -4.84
C THR A 147 -17.69 -8.67 -3.55
N ILE A 148 -17.09 -8.43 -2.38
CA ILE A 148 -17.79 -8.51 -1.09
C ILE A 148 -18.92 -7.47 -1.05
N TRP A 149 -18.63 -6.24 -1.47
CA TRP A 149 -19.60 -5.15 -1.54
C TRP A 149 -20.81 -5.51 -2.40
N TYR A 150 -20.54 -6.02 -3.61
CA TYR A 150 -21.57 -6.43 -4.55
C TYR A 150 -22.37 -7.64 -4.07
N GLU A 151 -21.72 -8.68 -3.55
CA GLU A 151 -22.39 -9.91 -3.11
C GLU A 151 -23.34 -9.65 -1.94
N LEU A 152 -22.94 -8.77 -1.02
CA LEU A 152 -23.76 -8.32 0.11
C LEU A 152 -24.79 -7.25 -0.28
N LYS A 153 -24.85 -6.87 -1.57
CA LYS A 153 -25.78 -5.88 -2.13
C LYS A 153 -25.69 -4.54 -1.40
N LEU A 154 -24.48 -4.13 -1.03
CA LEU A 154 -24.27 -2.94 -0.22
C LEU A 154 -24.66 -1.67 -0.99
N THR A 155 -24.39 -1.56 -2.30
CA THR A 155 -24.89 -0.43 -3.12
C THR A 155 -26.41 -0.28 -3.06
N GLU A 156 -27.18 -1.38 -3.07
CA GLU A 156 -28.65 -1.34 -2.94
C GLU A 156 -29.10 -0.80 -1.57
N LYS A 157 -28.28 -1.02 -0.54
CA LYS A 157 -28.58 -0.68 0.87
C LYS A 157 -28.07 0.70 1.27
N THR A 158 -26.91 1.11 0.77
CA THR A 158 -26.22 2.36 1.12
C THR A 158 -26.50 3.48 0.11
N GLY A 159 -26.80 3.12 -1.14
CA GLY A 159 -26.98 4.07 -2.25
C GLY A 159 -25.68 4.50 -2.93
N GLU A 160 -24.54 3.99 -2.49
CA GLU A 160 -23.21 4.37 -2.98
C GLU A 160 -22.34 3.12 -3.25
N ASP A 161 -21.38 3.25 -4.16
CA ASP A 161 -20.38 2.22 -4.44
C ASP A 161 -19.17 2.38 -3.52
N LEU A 162 -18.50 1.28 -3.16
CA LEU A 162 -17.38 1.28 -2.21
C LEU A 162 -16.28 2.28 -2.60
N PHE A 163 -15.87 2.27 -3.87
CA PHE A 163 -14.79 3.10 -4.40
C PHE A 163 -15.33 4.30 -5.18
N TYR A 164 -16.49 4.85 -4.78
CA TYR A 164 -16.97 6.13 -5.33
C TYR A 164 -16.01 7.28 -4.98
N ASP A 165 -15.45 7.25 -3.77
CA ASP A 165 -14.31 8.04 -3.32
C ASP A 165 -13.27 7.08 -2.71
N ASP A 166 -12.15 6.90 -3.42
CA ASP A 166 -11.06 6.01 -3.03
C ASP A 166 -9.93 6.73 -2.28
N SER A 167 -10.12 8.00 -1.92
CA SER A 167 -9.08 8.81 -1.26
C SER A 167 -8.62 8.23 0.08
N GLU A 168 -9.53 7.79 0.95
CA GLU A 168 -9.14 7.24 2.25
C GLU A 168 -8.44 5.88 2.13
N PHE A 169 -8.85 5.06 1.16
CA PHE A 169 -8.15 3.83 0.81
C PHE A 169 -6.75 4.16 0.32
N TYR A 170 -6.62 5.09 -0.62
CA TYR A 170 -5.34 5.53 -1.16
C TYR A 170 -4.41 6.08 -0.07
N ASP A 171 -4.87 7.00 0.78
CA ASP A 171 -4.09 7.57 1.88
C ASP A 171 -3.59 6.49 2.83
N THR A 172 -4.45 5.50 3.12
CA THR A 172 -4.09 4.33 3.94
C THR A 172 -3.01 3.48 3.26
N GLU A 173 -3.18 3.17 1.97
CA GLU A 173 -2.21 2.42 1.18
C GLU A 173 -0.84 3.11 1.15
N VAL A 174 -0.82 4.43 0.93
CA VAL A 174 0.41 5.23 0.92
C VAL A 174 1.09 5.25 2.29
N ALA A 175 0.33 5.43 3.37
CA ALA A 175 0.88 5.43 4.73
C ALA A 175 1.54 4.08 5.06
N LEU A 176 0.84 2.97 4.78
CA LEU A 176 1.36 1.61 5.02
C LEU A 176 2.58 1.31 4.13
N LEU A 177 2.54 1.73 2.87
CA LEU A 177 3.66 1.57 1.95
C LEU A 177 4.90 2.33 2.42
N THR A 178 4.72 3.59 2.83
CA THR A 178 5.81 4.47 3.27
C THR A 178 6.55 3.86 4.46
N ASP A 179 5.81 3.47 5.50
CA ASP A 179 6.37 2.80 6.68
C ASP A 179 7.08 1.48 6.32
N PHE A 180 6.47 0.67 5.46
CA PHE A 180 7.05 -0.60 5.04
C PHE A 180 8.35 -0.43 4.22
N VAL A 181 8.36 0.50 3.29
CA VAL A 181 9.52 0.82 2.44
C VAL A 181 10.65 1.43 3.27
N SER A 182 10.34 2.34 4.19
CA SER A 182 11.29 2.91 5.16
C SER A 182 11.98 1.81 5.97
N LYS A 183 11.20 0.86 6.51
CA LYS A 183 11.75 -0.31 7.24
C LYS A 183 12.66 -1.15 6.36
N CYS A 184 12.27 -1.42 5.10
CA CYS A 184 13.09 -2.20 4.18
C CYS A 184 14.40 -1.48 3.83
N TRP A 185 14.37 -0.16 3.59
CA TRP A 185 15.55 0.66 3.31
C TRP A 185 16.55 0.64 4.46
N ASN A 186 16.06 0.85 5.68
CA ASN A 186 16.88 0.82 6.88
C ASN A 186 17.43 -0.57 7.16
N GLU A 187 16.65 -1.63 6.96
CA GLU A 187 17.12 -3.02 7.08
C GLU A 187 18.29 -3.31 6.13
N THR A 188 18.25 -2.83 4.88
CA THR A 188 19.38 -3.00 3.95
C THR A 188 20.55 -2.10 4.30
N LYS A 189 20.32 -0.85 4.70
CA LYS A 189 21.36 0.10 5.11
C LYS A 189 22.16 -0.42 6.31
N GLU A 190 21.47 -1.02 7.28
CA GLU A 190 22.10 -1.67 8.42
C GLU A 190 22.99 -2.85 8.01
N LYS A 191 22.66 -3.58 6.95
CA LYS A 191 23.46 -4.71 6.44
C LYS A 191 24.66 -4.23 5.62
N THR A 192 24.47 -3.24 4.77
CA THR A 192 25.50 -2.75 3.85
C THR A 192 26.50 -1.81 4.52
N LYS A 193 26.08 -1.10 5.58
CA LYS A 193 26.87 -0.05 6.27
C LYS A 193 27.33 1.07 5.32
N ILE A 194 26.61 1.27 4.22
CA ILE A 194 26.90 2.31 3.22
C ILE A 194 26.23 3.61 3.66
N ASP A 195 26.95 4.72 3.53
CA ASP A 195 26.41 6.06 3.78
C ASP A 195 25.58 6.52 2.59
N CYS A 196 24.25 6.38 2.73
CA CYS A 196 23.29 6.72 1.70
C CYS A 196 21.98 7.20 2.32
N VAL A 197 21.25 7.99 1.53
CA VAL A 197 19.94 8.56 1.85
C VAL A 197 18.96 8.22 0.73
N ALA A 198 17.72 7.93 1.07
CA ALA A 198 16.66 7.71 0.09
C ALA A 198 15.44 8.62 0.35
N VAL A 199 14.94 9.17 -0.74
CA VAL A 199 13.78 10.07 -0.78
C VAL A 199 12.67 9.37 -1.54
N LEU A 200 11.58 9.07 -0.86
CA LEU A 200 10.37 8.50 -1.43
C LEU A 200 9.51 9.62 -2.02
N SER A 201 9.05 9.43 -3.26
CA SER A 201 8.13 10.33 -3.94
C SER A 201 7.12 9.55 -4.75
N GLU A 202 5.89 10.03 -4.82
CA GLU A 202 4.91 9.45 -5.73
C GLU A 202 5.30 9.76 -7.18
N SER A 203 5.16 8.79 -8.08
CA SER A 203 5.51 8.93 -9.50
C SER A 203 4.73 10.02 -10.24
N THR A 204 3.55 10.41 -9.75
CA THR A 204 2.77 11.51 -10.32
C THR A 204 3.06 12.86 -9.67
N ALA A 205 3.82 12.86 -8.57
CA ALA A 205 4.07 14.00 -7.69
C ALA A 205 2.78 14.66 -7.14
N ALA A 206 1.69 13.89 -6.99
CA ALA A 206 0.44 14.39 -6.42
C ALA A 206 0.47 14.39 -4.88
N ASP A 207 1.19 13.45 -4.26
CA ASP A 207 1.40 13.40 -2.81
C ASP A 207 2.80 13.89 -2.36
N GLY A 208 2.96 14.05 -1.04
CA GLY A 208 4.15 14.56 -0.37
C GLY A 208 5.39 13.66 -0.49
N ILE A 209 6.54 14.26 -0.22
CA ILE A 209 7.86 13.63 -0.29
C ILE A 209 8.23 13.10 1.08
N CYS A 210 8.82 11.91 1.18
CA CYS A 210 9.23 11.32 2.46
C CYS A 210 10.72 10.93 2.45
N LEU A 211 11.45 11.31 3.50
CA LEU A 211 12.80 10.82 3.76
C LEU A 211 12.71 9.44 4.40
N LEU A 212 13.11 8.40 3.67
CA LEU A 212 13.00 7.00 4.13
C LEU A 212 13.90 6.68 5.32
N ASP A 213 15.02 7.37 5.47
CA ASP A 213 15.96 7.15 6.56
C ASP A 213 15.39 7.55 7.93
N GLU A 214 14.50 8.56 7.96
CA GLU A 214 13.94 9.13 9.19
C GLU A 214 12.42 8.94 9.32
N ASP A 215 11.79 8.31 8.33
CA ASP A 215 10.32 8.24 8.22
C ASP A 215 9.67 9.63 8.34
N LYS A 216 10.29 10.63 7.71
CA LYS A 216 9.96 12.05 7.85
C LYS A 216 9.37 12.59 6.56
N LYS A 217 8.13 13.10 6.60
CA LYS A 217 7.57 13.92 5.51
C LYS A 217 8.36 15.22 5.37
N LEU A 218 8.74 15.57 4.14
CA LEU A 218 9.40 16.81 3.78
C LEU A 218 8.36 17.78 3.20
N GLU A 219 8.45 19.06 3.57
CA GLU A 219 7.57 20.09 3.01
C GLU A 219 8.03 20.51 1.61
N ASP A 220 9.33 20.42 1.32
CA ASP A 220 9.93 20.72 0.01
C ASP A 220 11.18 19.88 -0.27
N PHE A 221 11.49 19.65 -1.55
CA PHE A 221 12.71 18.96 -2.00
C PHE A 221 14.00 19.69 -1.60
N ASP A 222 13.94 20.99 -1.34
CA ASP A 222 15.12 21.80 -0.96
C ASP A 222 15.69 21.41 0.42
N GLU A 223 14.90 20.74 1.29
CA GLU A 223 15.39 20.16 2.55
C GLU A 223 16.44 19.04 2.34
N ILE A 224 16.51 18.48 1.12
CA ILE A 224 17.49 17.44 0.77
C ILE A 224 18.86 18.04 0.47
N SER A 225 18.94 19.36 0.19
CA SER A 225 20.19 20.03 -0.19
C SER A 225 21.22 20.16 0.96
N ASP A 226 20.80 19.86 2.19
CA ASP A 226 21.65 19.83 3.39
C ASP A 226 22.42 18.49 3.57
N PHE A 227 22.20 17.50 2.70
CA PHE A 227 22.86 16.17 2.71
C PHE A 227 23.89 15.99 1.57
#